data_AF-Q92HD4-F1
#
_entry.id   AF-Q92HD4-F1
#
_cell.length_a   1.000
_cell.length_b   1.000
_cell.length_c   1.000
_cell.angle_alpha   90.00
_cell.angle_beta   90.00
_cell.angle_gamma   90.00
#
_symmetry.space_group_name_H-M   'P 1'
#
loop_
_entity.id
_entity.type
_entity.pdbx_description
1 polymer ?
#
loop_
_entity_poly.entity_id
_entity_poly.type
_entity_poly.pdbx_seq_one_letter_code
_entity_poly.pdbx_strand_id
1 'polypeptide(L)' 'MLLACGLGVALGGGYELLLHSSFIIGNQELNAGLVELGVGLISGWGGVTEMFA' A
#
# COMPACT_ATOMS: atom_id res chain seq x y z
N MET A 1 10.19 10.74 -9.83
CA MET A 1 9.27 11.14 -8.75
C MET A 1 7.88 10.78 -9.17
N LEU A 2 7.31 9.75 -8.54
CA LEU A 2 5.95 9.26 -8.81
C LEU A 2 5.01 9.76 -7.71
N LEU A 3 3.83 10.20 -8.11
CA LEU A 3 2.73 10.57 -7.22
C LEU A 3 1.63 9.54 -7.39
N ALA A 4 1.21 8.91 -6.31
CA ALA A 4 0.02 8.07 -6.29
C ALA A 4 -1.14 8.78 -5.60
N CYS A 5 -2.34 8.60 -6.16
CA CYS A 5 -3.59 9.05 -5.56
C CYS A 5 -4.41 7.84 -5.13
N GLY A 6 -4.68 7.71 -3.83
CA GLY A 6 -5.50 6.65 -3.26
C GLY A 6 -6.93 7.12 -3.02
N LEU A 7 -7.91 6.35 -3.50
CA LEU A 7 -9.33 6.56 -3.25
C LEU A 7 -9.99 5.26 -2.78
N GLY A 8 -10.68 5.31 -1.64
CA GLY A 8 -11.50 4.20 -1.14
C GLY A 8 -10.65 3.09 -0.54
N VAL A 9 -10.15 2.14 -1.35
CA VAL A 9 -9.36 1.00 -0.87
C VAL A 9 -8.09 0.78 -1.68
N ALA A 10 -6.97 0.57 -0.99
CA ALA A 10 -5.70 0.14 -1.58
C ALA A 10 -5.09 -0.96 -0.71
N LEU A 11 -5.34 -2.22 -1.07
CA LEU A 11 -4.99 -3.38 -0.23
C LEU A 11 -3.97 -4.28 -0.90
N GLY A 12 -3.14 -4.91 -0.08
CA GLY A 12 -2.08 -5.83 -0.50
C GLY A 12 -1.17 -5.21 -1.57
N GLY A 13 -1.03 -5.85 -2.73
CA GLY A 13 -0.23 -5.31 -3.84
C GLY A 13 -0.60 -3.88 -4.28
N GLY A 14 -1.86 -3.46 -4.11
CA GLY A 14 -2.26 -2.07 -4.35
C GLY A 14 -1.65 -1.10 -3.33
N TYR A 15 -1.52 -1.51 -2.07
CA TYR A 15 -0.81 -0.75 -1.04
C TYR A 15 0.70 -0.76 -1.28
N GLU A 16 1.26 -1.88 -1.74
CA GLU A 16 2.68 -1.95 -2.12
C GLU A 16 3.02 -0.94 -3.22
N LEU A 17 2.15 -0.76 -4.21
CA LEU A 17 2.31 0.29 -5.23
C LEU A 17 2.27 1.71 -4.67
N LEU A 18 1.42 1.96 -3.66
CA LEU A 18 1.42 3.24 -2.96
C LEU A 18 2.76 3.47 -2.25
N LEU A 19 3.25 2.47 -1.51
CA LEU A 19 4.52 2.54 -0.77
C LEU A 19 5.73 2.81 -1.68
N HIS A 20 5.74 2.30 -2.91
CA HIS A 20 6.81 2.56 -3.88
C HIS A 20 6.73 3.94 -4.56
N SER A 21 5.68 4.72 -4.28
CA SER A 21 5.54 6.07 -4.83
C SER A 21 6.30 7.08 -3.99
N SER A 22 6.86 8.10 -4.62
CA SER A 22 7.60 9.15 -3.90
C SER A 22 6.68 9.98 -2.99
N PHE A 23 5.42 10.14 -3.38
CA PHE A 23 4.38 10.84 -2.62
C PHE A 23 3.04 10.12 -2.78
N ILE A 24 2.22 10.19 -1.74
CA ILE A 24 0.88 9.62 -1.70
C ILE A 24 -0.10 10.72 -1.30
N ILE A 25 -1.14 10.92 -2.11
CA ILE A 25 -2.31 11.74 -1.75
C ILE A 25 -3.48 10.79 -1.54
N GLY A 26 -3.94 10.66 -0.29
CA GLY A 26 -5.10 9.85 0.06
C GLY A 26 -6.35 10.69 0.25
N ASN A 27 -7.51 10.19 -0.19
CA ASN A 27 -8.77 10.73 0.29
C ASN A 27 -8.92 10.45 1.80
N GLN A 28 -9.68 11.27 2.53
CA GLN A 28 -9.82 11.13 3.99
C GLN A 28 -10.35 9.74 4.42
N GLU A 29 -11.17 9.11 3.58
CA GLU A 29 -11.75 7.79 3.82
C GLU A 29 -10.93 6.64 3.18
N LEU A 30 -9.67 6.89 2.83
CA LEU A 30 -8.81 5.85 2.24
C LEU A 30 -8.51 4.79 3.29
N ASN A 31 -8.90 3.54 3.01
CA ASN A 31 -8.47 2.38 3.76
C ASN A 31 -7.36 1.66 2.98
N ALA A 32 -6.14 1.73 3.50
CA ALA A 32 -4.97 1.19 2.84
C ALA A 32 -4.12 0.35 3.79
N GLY A 33 -3.65 -0.81 3.32
CA GLY A 33 -2.83 -1.69 4.15
C GLY A 33 -2.55 -3.06 3.53
N LEU A 34 -1.60 -3.77 4.12
CA LEU A 34 -1.30 -5.15 3.81
C LEU A 34 -2.30 -6.07 4.51
N VAL A 35 -3.03 -6.86 3.72
CA VAL A 35 -4.11 -7.75 4.19
C VAL A 35 -3.76 -9.22 4.01
N GLU A 36 -2.58 -9.50 3.47
CA GLU A 36 -2.10 -10.83 3.11
C GLU A 36 -2.09 -11.79 4.30
N LEU A 37 -1.82 -11.29 5.52
CA LEU A 37 -1.91 -12.10 6.74
C LEU A 37 -3.32 -12.68 6.96
N GLY A 38 -4.37 -11.97 6.52
CA GLY A 38 -5.76 -12.42 6.60
C GLY A 38 -6.07 -13.63 5.71
N VAL A 39 -5.21 -13.95 4.74
CA VAL A 39 -5.32 -15.12 3.86
C VAL A 39 -4.14 -16.09 4.01
N GLY A 40 -3.32 -15.92 5.05
CA GLY A 40 -2.17 -16.80 5.33
C GLY A 40 -0.96 -16.54 4.44
N LEU A 41 -0.85 -15.35 3.87
CA LEU A 41 0.26 -14.93 3.02
C LEU A 41 1.05 -13.76 3.63
N ILE A 42 2.13 -13.39 2.95
CA ILE A 42 2.92 -12.18 3.22
C ILE A 42 3.04 -11.36 1.94
N SER A 43 3.16 -10.04 2.06
CA SER A 43 3.29 -9.13 0.93
C SER A 43 4.55 -9.44 0.10
N GLY A 44 4.41 -9.57 -1.22
CA GLY A 44 5.43 -10.15 -2.09
C GLY A 44 6.27 -9.14 -2.90
N TRP A 45 5.89 -7.88 -2.94
CA TRP A 45 6.57 -6.81 -3.68
C TRP A 45 7.37 -5.90 -2.76
N GLY A 46 7.83 -6.41 -1.61
CA GLY A 46 8.60 -5.63 -0.65
C GLY A 46 7.74 -4.79 0.30
N GLY A 47 6.43 -5.00 0.38
CA GLY A 47 5.52 -4.26 1.25
C GLY A 47 5.94 -4.23 2.71
N VAL A 48 6.43 -5.35 3.26
CA VAL A 48 6.98 -5.38 4.62
C VAL A 48 8.21 -4.48 4.73
N THR A 49 9.13 -4.54 3.76
CA THR A 49 10.34 -3.71 3.79
C THR A 49 9.99 -2.23 3.72
N GLU A 50 9.13 -1.83 2.78
CA GLU A 50 8.78 -0.41 2.60
C GLU A 50 7.86 0.16 3.68
N MET A 51 7.13 -0.68 4.43
CA MET A 51 6.46 -0.23 5.64
C MET A 51 7.42 0.27 6.72
N PHE A 52 8.68 -0.18 6.71
CA PHE A 52 9.69 0.14 7.72
C PHE A 52 10.90 0.92 7.18
N ALA A 53 10.85 1.37 5.93
CA ALA A 53 11.86 2.23 5.30
C ALA A 53 11.68 3.70 5.70
#